data_AF-A0A960X9F0-F1
#
_entry.id   AF-A0A960X9F0-F1
#
_cell.length_a   1.000
_cell.length_b   1.000
_cell.length_c   1.000
_cell.angle_alpha   90.00
_cell.angle_beta   90.00
_cell.angle_gamma   90.00
#
_symmetry.space_group_name_H-M   'P 1'
#
loop_
_entity.id
_entity.type
_entity.pdbx_description
1 polymer ?
#
loop_
_entity_poly.entity_id
_entity_poly.type
_entity_poly.pdbx_seq_one_letter_code
_entity_poly.pdbx_strand_id
1 'polypeptide(L)' 'KMTDFETGVWCDIWDGLYWRFVHEHKKVFKENPRSGFMVNMLKKMDEKKLKSHLKTADKFLDNLA' A
#
# COMPACT_ATOMS: atom_id res chain seq x y z
N LYS A 1 -5.57 0.81 16.94
CA LYS A 1 -5.78 -0.65 16.75
C LYS A 1 -7.25 -0.92 17.01
N MET A 2 -7.96 -1.54 16.06
CA MET A 2 -9.44 -1.68 16.10
C MET A 2 -9.90 -3.14 16.23
N THR A 3 -8.99 -4.11 16.39
CA THR A 3 -9.34 -5.55 16.37
C THR A 3 -8.25 -6.44 16.99
N ASP A 4 -8.65 -7.60 17.52
CA ASP A 4 -7.85 -8.67 18.15
C ASP A 4 -7.23 -9.68 17.16
N PHE A 5 -7.04 -9.29 15.89
CA PHE A 5 -6.43 -10.18 14.90
C PHE A 5 -4.91 -10.21 15.04
N GLU A 6 -4.35 -11.42 15.04
CA GLU A 6 -2.91 -11.62 15.04
C GLU A 6 -2.28 -11.12 13.73
N THR A 7 -1.12 -10.48 13.85
CA THR A 7 -0.29 -10.13 12.70
C THR A 7 0.09 -11.39 11.95
N GLY A 8 -0.28 -11.48 10.67
CA GLY A 8 0.00 -12.62 9.81
C GLY A 8 0.21 -12.22 8.36
N VAL A 9 0.27 -13.20 7.45
CA VAL A 9 0.53 -13.00 6.01
C VAL A 9 -0.47 -12.04 5.35
N TRP A 10 -1.69 -11.96 5.89
CA TRP A 10 -2.71 -11.03 5.44
C TRP A 10 -2.31 -9.55 5.64
N CYS A 11 -1.45 -9.24 6.63
CA CYS A 11 -0.94 -7.89 6.83
C CYS A 11 -0.03 -7.45 5.68
N ASP A 12 0.86 -8.34 5.19
CA ASP A 12 1.72 -8.03 4.04
C ASP A 12 0.91 -7.84 2.75
N ILE A 13 -0.16 -8.61 2.59
CA ILE A 13 -1.11 -8.47 1.48
C ILE A 13 -1.84 -7.14 1.59
N TRP A 14 -2.36 -6.81 2.76
CA TRP A 14 -3.07 -5.55 3.02
C TRP A 14 -2.17 -4.33 2.80
N ASP A 15 -0.96 -4.34 3.35
CA ASP A 15 0.03 -3.29 3.14
C ASP A 15 0.38 -3.17 1.65
N GLY A 16 0.52 -4.30 0.96
CA GLY A 16 0.68 -4.34 -0.49
C GLY A 16 -0.43 -3.60 -1.23
N LEU A 17 -1.67 -3.98 -0.97
CA LEU A 17 -2.86 -3.39 -1.59
C LEU A 17 -2.98 -1.90 -1.29
N TYR A 18 -2.76 -1.51 -0.04
CA TYR A 18 -2.78 -0.13 0.40
C TYR A 18 -1.75 0.72 -0.33
N TRP A 19 -0.48 0.28 -0.36
CA TRP A 19 0.59 1.03 -1.03
C TRP A 19 0.44 1.04 -2.55
N ARG A 20 -0.11 -0.02 -3.16
CA ARG A 20 -0.48 -0.02 -4.58
C ARG A 20 -1.53 1.03 -4.88
N PHE A 21 -2.60 1.08 -4.10
CA PHE A 21 -3.67 2.07 -4.24
C PHE A 21 -3.15 3.51 -4.08
N VAL A 22 -2.33 3.76 -3.06
CA VAL A 22 -1.69 5.07 -2.86
C VAL A 22 -0.75 5.42 -4.01
N HIS A 23 0.02 4.46 -4.53
CA HIS A 23 0.93 4.67 -5.65
C HIS A 23 0.17 5.03 -6.94
N GLU A 24 -0.90 4.32 -7.25
CA GLU A 24 -1.72 4.51 -8.45
C GLU A 24 -2.47 5.84 -8.42
N HIS A 25 -3.07 6.19 -7.27
CA HIS A 25 -3.85 7.42 -7.09
C HIS A 25 -3.06 8.56 -6.44
N LYS A 26 -1.73 8.52 -6.46
CA LYS A 26 -0.85 9.52 -5.78
C LYS A 26 -1.13 10.97 -6.18
N LYS A 27 -1.65 11.21 -7.39
CA LYS A 27 -2.03 12.56 -7.86
C LYS A 27 -3.23 13.09 -7.07
N VAL A 28 -4.29 12.29 -6.94
CA VAL A 28 -5.50 12.63 -6.17
C VAL A 28 -5.16 12.83 -4.69
N PHE A 29 -4.32 11.94 -4.13
CA PHE A 29 -3.88 12.07 -2.74
C PHE A 29 -2.97 13.28 -2.48
N LYS A 30 -2.27 13.79 -3.51
CA LYS A 30 -1.44 14.98 -3.42
C LYS A 30 -2.29 16.26 -3.37
N GLU A 31 -3.44 16.26 -4.04
CA GLU A 31 -4.36 17.41 -4.04
C GLU A 31 -5.08 17.59 -2.69
N ASN A 32 -5.25 16.50 -1.92
CA ASN A 32 -5.86 16.57 -0.59
C ASN A 32 -4.78 16.76 0.50
N PRO A 33 -4.79 17.90 1.24
CA PRO A 33 -3.77 18.22 2.25
C PRO A 33 -3.73 17.26 3.44
N ARG A 34 -4.81 16.51 3.73
CA ARG A 34 -4.77 15.46 4.77
C ARG A 34 -4.05 14.19 4.31
N SER A 35 -4.13 13.84 3.03
CA SER A 35 -3.48 12.66 2.48
C SER A 35 -2.09 12.91 1.88
N GLY A 36 -1.68 14.18 1.79
CA GLY A 36 -0.34 14.54 1.29
C GLY A 36 0.80 13.88 2.06
N PHE A 37 0.60 13.56 3.34
CA PHE A 37 1.56 12.80 4.13
C PHE A 37 1.82 11.39 3.57
N MET A 38 0.78 10.69 3.12
CA MET A 38 0.89 9.33 2.56
C MET A 38 1.73 9.33 1.29
N VAL A 39 1.55 10.34 0.43
CA VAL A 39 2.35 10.53 -0.80
C VAL A 39 3.80 10.84 -0.46
N ASN A 40 4.05 11.60 0.61
CA ASN A 40 5.41 11.89 1.05
C ASN A 40 6.10 10.66 1.67
N MET A 41 5.35 9.83 2.41
CA MET A 41 5.83 8.57 2.95
C MET A 41 6.15 7.57 1.84
N LEU A 42 5.31 7.50 0.80
CA LEU A 42 5.58 6.74 -0.42
C LEU A 42 6.88 7.19 -1.11
N LYS A 43 7.11 8.51 -1.22
CA LYS A 43 8.35 9.05 -1.81
C LYS A 43 9.62 8.72 -1.02
N LYS A 44 9.51 8.61 0.31
CA LYS A 44 10.63 8.26 1.20
C LYS A 44 10.82 6.75 1.34
N MET A 45 9.88 5.94 0.83
CA MET A 45 9.96 4.49 0.89
C MET A 45 11.00 4.00 -0.13
N ASP A 46 11.81 3.03 0.29
CA ASP A 46 12.79 2.36 -0.58
C ASP A 46 12.09 1.70 -1.77
N GLU A 47 12.66 1.87 -2.97
CA GLU A 47 12.07 1.34 -4.21
C GLU A 47 11.96 -0.18 -4.21
N LYS A 48 12.88 -0.91 -3.57
CA LYS A 48 12.79 -2.38 -3.47
C LYS A 48 11.62 -2.77 -2.59
N LYS A 49 11.40 -2.06 -1.48
CA LYS A 49 10.27 -2.29 -0.59
C LYS A 49 8.94 -2.00 -1.29
N LEU A 50 8.85 -0.89 -2.02
CA LEU A 50 7.67 -0.55 -2.80
C LEU A 50 7.37 -1.62 -3.87
N LYS A 51 8.39 -2.05 -4.63
CA LYS A 51 8.25 -3.13 -5.61
C LYS A 51 7.78 -4.44 -4.99
N SER A 52 8.25 -4.76 -3.78
CA SER A 52 7.78 -5.93 -3.03
C SER A 52 6.30 -5.82 -2.70
N HIS A 53 5.84 -4.68 -2.17
CA HIS A 53 4.43 -4.43 -1.88
C HIS A 53 3.55 -4.52 -3.13
N LEU A 54 3.98 -3.91 -4.24
CA LEU A 54 3.27 -3.98 -5.52
C LEU A 54 3.17 -5.42 -6.03
N LYS A 55 4.26 -6.19 -5.97
CA LYS A 55 4.26 -7.59 -6.41
C LYS A 55 3.35 -8.47 -5.56
N THR A 56 3.34 -8.28 -4.24
CA THR A 56 2.43 -9.01 -3.35
C THR A 56 0.97 -8.67 -3.64
N ALA A 57 0.67 -7.40 -3.87
CA ALA A 57 -0.67 -6.93 -4.22
C ALA A 57 -1.15 -7.47 -5.57
N ASP A 58 -0.30 -7.39 -6.61
CA ASP A 58 -0.62 -7.92 -7.94
C ASP A 58 -0.85 -9.44 -7.87
N LYS A 59 0.05 -10.18 -7.20
CA LYS A 59 -0.12 -11.62 -7.00
C LYS A 59 -1.44 -11.95 -6.29
N PHE A 60 -1.85 -11.16 -5.29
CA PHE A 60 -3.12 -11.38 -4.61
C PHE A 60 -4.32 -11.13 -5.54
N LEU A 61 -4.27 -10.06 -6.33
CA LEU A 61 -5.34 -9.72 -7.28
C LEU A 61 -5.44 -10.73 -8.42
N ASP A 62 -4.31 -11.22 -8.94
CA ASP A 62 -4.26 -12.27 -9.97
C ASP A 62 -4.85 -13.59 -9.48
N ASN A 63 -4.76 -13.90 -8.18
CA ASN A 63 -5.40 -15.09 -7.60
C ASN A 63 -6.90 -14.89 -7.30
N LEU A 64 -7.40 -13.65 -7.41
CA LEU A 64 -8.80 -13.31 -7.16
C LEU A 64 -9.63 -13.26 -8.46
N ALA A 65 -8.96 -13.07 -9.61
CA ALA A 65 -9.54 -12.97 -10.94
C ALA A 65 -9.71 -14.35 -11.60
#